data_AF-A0A8T4YQL3-F1
#
_entry.id   AF-A0A8T4YQL3-F1
#
_cell.length_a   1.000
_cell.length_b   1.000
_cell.length_c   1.000
_cell.angle_alpha   90.00
_cell.angle_beta   90.00
_cell.angle_gamma   90.00
#
_symmetry.space_group_name_H-M   'P 1'
#
loop_
_entity.id
_entity.type
_entity.pdbx_description
1 polymer ?
#
loop_
_entity_poly.entity_id
_entity_poly.type
_entity_poly.pdbx_seq_one_letter_code
_entity_poly.pdbx_strand_id
1 'polypeptide(L)'
;MSGRPIVIDAANLVLGRVLSYAAKRALEGQDVVLLNVSKAVISGRKQSIVQRAKTRLRTRTLASQDKGPRHPRRPETYARRALRGMLPFKK
;
A
#
# COMPACT_ATOMS: atom_id res chain seq x y z
N MET A 1 23.07 8.30 -8.90
CA MET A 1 21.59 8.28 -8.99
C MET A 1 21.05 9.71 -8.85
N SER A 2 21.29 10.56 -9.86
CA SER A 2 21.02 12.00 -9.81
C SER A 2 19.71 12.36 -10.53
N GLY A 3 18.63 11.65 -10.23
CA GLY A 3 17.28 11.97 -10.72
C GLY A 3 16.47 12.56 -9.57
N ARG A 4 15.80 13.69 -9.78
CA ARG A 4 14.85 14.22 -8.79
C ARG A 4 13.76 13.17 -8.55
N PRO A 5 13.37 12.89 -7.29
CA PRO A 5 12.33 11.92 -7.01
C PRO A 5 10.99 12.39 -7.59
N ILE A 6 10.22 11.46 -8.13
CA ILE A 6 8.86 11.73 -8.58
C ILE A 6 7.98 11.86 -7.35
N VAL A 7 7.47 13.05 -7.12
CA VAL A 7 6.56 13.33 -6.01
C VAL A 7 5.13 13.21 -6.51
N ILE A 8 4.35 12.36 -5.84
CA ILE A 8 2.94 12.13 -6.15
C ILE A 8 2.10 12.48 -4.92
N ASP A 9 1.21 13.46 -5.05
CA ASP A 9 0.19 13.74 -4.04
C ASP A 9 -0.99 12.78 -4.22
N ALA A 10 -1.28 11.99 -3.19
CA ALA A 10 -2.36 11.00 -3.22
C ALA A 10 -3.73 11.56 -2.76
N ALA A 11 -3.81 12.83 -2.37
CA ALA A 11 -5.06 13.43 -1.89
C ALA A 11 -6.18 13.34 -2.93
N ASN A 12 -7.36 12.87 -2.51
CA ASN A 12 -8.56 12.67 -3.36
C ASN A 12 -8.37 11.71 -4.56
N LEU A 13 -7.23 11.03 -4.67
CA LEU A 13 -6.99 10.04 -5.72
C LEU A 13 -7.34 8.64 -5.24
N VAL A 14 -7.69 7.77 -6.19
CA VAL A 14 -7.97 6.35 -5.89
C VAL A 14 -6.66 5.65 -5.54
N LEU A 15 -6.52 5.23 -4.28
CA LEU A 15 -5.29 4.65 -3.71
C LEU A 15 -4.70 3.55 -4.61
N GLY A 16 -5.50 2.57 -5.03
CA GLY A 16 -5.03 1.45 -5.84
C GLY A 16 -4.44 1.87 -7.19
N ARG A 17 -5.03 2.89 -7.84
CA ARG A 17 -4.55 3.38 -9.15
C ARG A 17 -3.22 4.10 -9.01
N VAL A 18 -3.12 4.95 -7.97
CA VAL A 18 -1.88 5.67 -7.65
C VAL A 18 -0.74 4.70 -7.33
N LEU A 19 -1.02 3.66 -6.54
CA LEU A 19 -0.01 2.66 -6.20
C LEU A 19 0.44 1.85 -7.42
N SER A 20 -0.45 1.51 -8.34
CA SER A 20 -0.08 0.82 -9.58
C SER A 20 0.83 1.66 -10.47
N TYR A 21 0.54 2.96 -10.60
CA TYR A 21 1.42 3.89 -11.30
C TYR A 21 2.80 4.01 -10.63
N ALA A 22 2.82 4.20 -9.31
CA ALA A 22 4.04 4.30 -8.52
C ALA A 22 4.88 3.00 -8.61
N ALA A 23 4.25 1.83 -8.58
CA ALA A 23 4.93 0.54 -8.70
C ALA A 23 5.64 0.40 -10.05
N LYS A 24 4.99 0.82 -11.15
CA LYS A 24 5.60 0.79 -12.48
C LYS A 24 6.83 1.70 -12.56
N ARG A 25 6.75 2.93 -12.04
CA ARG A 25 7.88 3.85 -11.99
C ARG A 25 9.04 3.32 -11.14
N ALA A 26 8.73 2.71 -10.00
CA ALA A 26 9.73 2.06 -9.16
C ALA A 26 10.42 0.88 -9.88
N LEU A 27 9.70 0.09 -10.68
CA LEU A 27 10.28 -0.97 -11.50
C LEU A 27 11.17 -0.44 -12.64
N GLU A 28 10.84 0.74 -13.17
CA GLU A 28 11.66 1.46 -14.15
C GLU A 28 12.93 2.08 -13.54
N GLY A 29 13.16 1.89 -12.23
CA GLY A 29 14.34 2.39 -11.52
C GLY A 29 14.23 3.86 -11.06
N GLN A 30 13.03 4.41 -11.03
CA GLN A 30 12.78 5.78 -10.59
C GLN A 30 12.46 5.83 -9.09
N ASP A 31 13.00 6.84 -8.40
CA ASP A 31 12.65 7.12 -7.01
C ASP A 31 11.28 7.82 -6.94
N VAL A 32 10.35 7.24 -6.18
CA VAL A 32 8.97 7.74 -6.05
C VAL A 32 8.64 8.05 -4.60
N VAL A 33 8.10 9.25 -4.37
CA VAL A 33 7.64 9.74 -3.06
C VAL A 33 6.13 9.95 -3.11
N LEU A 34 5.40 9.23 -2.27
CA LEU A 34 3.95 9.38 -2.12
C LEU A 34 3.62 10.25 -0.90
N LEU A 35 2.91 11.35 -1.12
CA LEU A 35 2.46 12.29 -0.09
C LEU A 35 0.95 12.15 0.17
N ASN A 36 0.51 12.60 1.35
CA ASN A 36 -0.90 12.65 1.76
C ASN A 36 -1.70 11.35 1.57
N VAL A 37 -1.05 10.20 1.77
CA VAL A 37 -1.69 8.88 1.62
C VAL A 37 -2.92 8.71 2.52
N SER A 38 -2.97 9.36 3.68
CA SER A 38 -4.14 9.38 4.57
C SER A 38 -5.39 10.03 3.95
N LYS A 39 -5.22 10.88 2.94
CA LYS A 39 -6.29 11.57 2.21
C LYS A 39 -6.68 10.86 0.90
N ALA A 40 -6.09 9.70 0.61
CA ALA A 40 -6.43 8.92 -0.57
C ALA A 40 -7.79 8.22 -0.42
N VAL A 41 -8.49 8.05 -1.53
CA VAL A 41 -9.82 7.47 -1.58
C VAL A 41 -9.74 5.99 -1.96
N ILE A 42 -10.57 5.16 -1.32
CA ILE A 42 -10.76 3.76 -1.72
C ILE A 42 -12.13 3.65 -2.38
N SER A 43 -12.15 3.25 -3.65
CA SER A 43 -13.38 3.07 -4.40
C SER A 43 -14.19 1.87 -3.89
N GLY A 44 -15.51 2.03 -3.78
CA GLY A 44 -16.45 0.96 -3.43
C GLY A 44 -17.32 1.29 -2.22
N ARG A 45 -18.21 0.36 -1.86
CA ARG A 45 -19.10 0.51 -0.70
C ARG A 45 -18.29 0.41 0.60
N LYS A 46 -18.45 1.40 1.48
CA LYS A 46 -17.75 1.49 2.78
C LYS A 46 -17.85 0.20 3.60
N GLN A 47 -19.05 -0.37 3.72
CA GLN A 47 -19.28 -1.61 4.49
C GLN A 47 -18.44 -2.78 3.97
N SER A 48 -18.39 -2.99 2.65
CA SER A 48 -17.62 -4.06 2.03
C SER A 48 -16.11 -3.88 2.22
N ILE A 49 -15.62 -2.63 2.11
CA ILE A 49 -14.21 -2.30 2.33
C ILE A 49 -13.81 -2.58 3.78
N VAL A 50 -14.62 -2.12 4.74
CA VAL A 50 -14.39 -2.34 6.17
C VAL A 50 -14.44 -3.83 6.51
N GLN A 51 -15.38 -4.58 5.95
CA GLN A 51 -15.48 -6.02 6.19
C GLN A 51 -14.25 -6.76 5.65
N ARG A 52 -13.79 -6.43 4.44
CA ARG A 52 -12.56 -6.99 3.88
C ARG A 52 -11.33 -6.68 4.75
N ALA A 53 -11.25 -5.46 5.27
CA ALA A 53 -10.19 -5.09 6.21
C ALA A 53 -10.28 -5.95 7.49
N LYS A 54 -11.47 -6.10 8.09
CA LYS A 54 -11.68 -6.96 9.27
C LYS A 54 -11.28 -8.41 9.01
N THR A 55 -11.64 -8.98 7.87
CA THR A 55 -11.23 -10.35 7.50
C THR A 55 -9.72 -10.48 7.44
N ARG A 56 -9.01 -9.53 6.82
CA ARG A 56 -7.54 -9.53 6.78
C ARG A 56 -6.92 -9.49 8.17
N LEU A 57 -7.49 -8.70 9.08
CA LEU A 57 -7.00 -8.59 10.45
C LEU A 57 -7.18 -9.86 11.27
N ARG A 58 -8.14 -10.71 10.91
CA ARG A 58 -8.34 -12.03 11.53
C ARG A 58 -7.31 -13.06 11.07
N THR A 59 -6.61 -12.81 9.97
CA THR A 59 -5.57 -13.72 9.47
C THR A 59 -4.40 -13.77 10.46
N ARG A 60 -4.11 -14.96 10.98
CA ARG A 60 -3.04 -15.24 11.94
C ARG A 60 -2.43 -16.61 11.68
N THR A 61 -1.19 -16.81 12.11
CA THR A 61 -0.55 -18.14 12.09
C THR A 61 -0.94 -18.89 13.36
N LEU A 62 -1.13 -20.21 13.28
CA LEU A 62 -1.48 -21.04 14.44
C LEU A 62 -0.29 -21.26 15.38
N ALA A 63 0.93 -21.34 14.83
CA ALA A 63 2.15 -21.60 15.61
C ALA A 63 2.60 -20.41 16.47
N SER A 64 3.28 -19.42 15.88
CA SER A 64 3.74 -18.22 16.59
C SER A 64 3.25 -16.96 15.88
N GLN A 65 2.73 -16.01 16.66
CA GLN A 65 2.27 -14.71 16.14
C GLN A 65 3.43 -13.85 15.63
N ASP A 66 4.65 -14.04 16.14
CA ASP A 66 5.83 -13.25 15.74
C ASP A 66 6.25 -13.54 14.29
N LYS A 67 6.09 -14.80 13.87
CA LYS A 67 6.31 -15.26 12.50
C LYS A 67 5.08 -15.05 11.61
N GLY A 68 4.00 -14.49 12.18
CA GLY A 68 2.74 -14.26 11.51
C GLY A 68 2.71 -13.03 10.60
N PRO A 69 1.65 -12.88 9.80
CA PRO A 69 1.48 -11.71 8.95
C PRO A 69 1.27 -10.45 9.81
N ARG A 70 2.20 -9.49 9.72
CA ARG A 70 2.02 -8.17 10.33
C ARG A 70 0.91 -7.37 9.63
N HIS A 71 -0.01 -6.82 10.41
CA HIS A 71 -1.13 -6.00 9.93
C HIS A 71 -0.92 -4.51 10.26
N PRO A 72 -0.35 -3.71 9.33
CA PRO A 72 -0.17 -2.27 9.55
C PRO A 72 -1.52 -1.55 9.70
N ARG A 73 -1.57 -0.62 10.66
CA ARG A 73 -2.76 0.20 10.95
C ARG A 73 -2.64 1.64 10.46
N ARG A 74 -1.42 2.16 10.37
CA ARG A 74 -1.16 3.51 9.87
C ARG A 74 -1.29 3.55 8.35
N PRO A 75 -1.93 4.57 7.77
CA PRO A 75 -2.24 4.63 6.34
C PRO A 75 -0.99 4.54 5.46
N GLU A 76 0.12 5.17 5.87
CA GLU A 76 1.39 5.15 5.15
C GLU A 76 1.96 3.73 5.09
N THR A 77 1.97 3.03 6.23
CA THR A 77 2.45 1.64 6.31
C THR A 77 1.52 0.66 5.61
N TYR A 78 0.21 0.94 5.61
CA TYR A 78 -0.77 0.17 4.87
C TYR A 78 -0.53 0.28 3.36
N ALA A 79 -0.40 1.51 2.86
CA ALA A 79 -0.10 1.78 1.46
C ALA A 79 1.26 1.21 1.04
N ARG A 80 2.29 1.33 1.88
CA ARG A 80 3.60 0.68 1.65
C ARG A 80 3.45 -0.84 1.53
N ARG A 81 2.65 -1.49 2.37
CA ARG A 81 2.39 -2.93 2.27
C ARG A 81 1.61 -3.30 1.02
N ALA A 82 0.65 -2.48 0.60
CA ALA A 82 -0.07 -2.66 -0.64
C ALA A 82 0.86 -2.51 -1.87
N LEU A 83 1.68 -1.46 -1.90
CA LEU A 83 2.68 -1.21 -2.95
C LEU A 83 3.69 -2.35 -3.05
N ARG A 84 4.19 -2.86 -1.91
CA ARG A 84 5.08 -4.02 -1.86
C ARG A 84 4.47 -5.26 -2.53
N GLY A 85 3.15 -5.44 -2.43
CA GLY A 85 2.45 -6.53 -3.10
C GLY A 85 2.40 -6.41 -4.63
N MET A 86 2.67 -5.22 -5.18
CA MET A 86 2.74 -4.94 -6.61
C MET A 86 4.18 -5.04 -7.15
N LEU A 87 5.16 -5.34 -6.30
CA LEU A 87 6.58 -5.43 -6.65
C LEU A 87 7.12 -6.85 -6.41
N PRO A 88 8.12 -7.30 -7.18
CA PRO A 88 8.79 -8.59 -6.99
C PRO A 88 9.76 -8.54 -5.80
N PHE A 89 9.25 -8.40 -4.58
CA PHE A 89 10.07 -8.17 -3.38
C PHE A 89 10.72 -9.43 -2.79
N LYS A 90 10.36 -10.62 -3.27
CA LYS A 90 10.85 -11.93 -2.79
C LYS A 90 11.86 -12.60 -3.73
N LYS A 91 12.40 -11.87 -4.69
CA LYS A 91 13.51 -12.37 -5.50
C LYS A 91 14.81 -12.25 -4.72
#